data_AF-A0A2D6X4A9-F1
#
_entry.id   AF-A0A2D6X4A9-F1
#
_cell.length_a   1.000
_cell.length_b   1.000
_cell.length_c   1.000
_cell.angle_alpha   90.00
_cell.angle_beta   90.00
_cell.angle_gamma   90.00
#
_symmetry.space_group_name_H-M   'P 1'
#
loop_
_entity.id
_entity.type
_entity.pdbx_description
1 polymer ?
#
loop_
_entity_poly.entity_id
_entity_poly.type
_entity_poly.pdbx_seq_one_letter_code
_entity_poly.pdbx_strand_id
1 'polypeptide(L)'
;MKNKTVWKFTNQKQLTKKEFLNYFERKIFRTIRKYKMLPKNRTIKLKKSNSLNTAVLKQVLEKKFKTTFSTKPNFSSDNLSQVAEDIFKNILKGNFSPKKLKPQDNPPRPLYFLSDKEIELYASLTQIKAEKRKQDQKIQSLFQKFLKKNQDLEQNVVRALNQLN
;
A
#
# COMPACT_ATOMS: atom_id res chain seq x y z
N MET A 1 -30.16 -13.76 -1.42
CA MET A 1 -28.83 -14.41 -1.28
C MET A 1 -27.98 -13.59 -0.31
N LYS A 2 -27.48 -14.17 0.78
CA LYS A 2 -26.57 -13.46 1.71
C LYS A 2 -25.30 -13.09 0.94
N ASN A 3 -24.98 -11.80 0.89
CA ASN A 3 -23.75 -11.33 0.25
C ASN A 3 -22.55 -11.94 0.98
N LYS A 4 -21.74 -12.74 0.27
CA LYS A 4 -20.56 -13.40 0.84
C LYS A 4 -19.55 -12.35 1.33
N THR A 5 -19.21 -12.39 2.61
CA THR A 5 -18.14 -11.57 3.20
C THR A 5 -16.80 -11.99 2.61
N VAL A 6 -16.00 -11.00 2.18
CA VAL A 6 -14.65 -11.22 1.61
C VAL A 6 -13.55 -10.64 2.50
N TRP A 7 -13.88 -9.72 3.39
CA TRP A 7 -12.92 -9.06 4.27
C TRP A 7 -13.51 -8.78 5.65
N LYS A 8 -12.69 -8.91 6.70
CA LYS A 8 -13.04 -8.57 8.08
C LYS A 8 -11.90 -7.77 8.69
N PHE A 9 -12.21 -6.58 9.20
CA PHE A 9 -11.27 -5.74 9.94
C PHE A 9 -11.06 -6.24 11.37
N THR A 10 -10.00 -5.75 12.03
CA THR A 10 -9.71 -6.04 13.45
C THR A 10 -10.83 -5.59 14.39
N ASN A 11 -11.53 -4.51 14.05
CA ASN A 11 -12.75 -4.03 14.74
C ASN A 11 -14.03 -4.81 14.38
N GLN A 12 -13.90 -6.02 13.81
CA GLN A 12 -14.98 -6.93 13.41
C GLN A 12 -15.90 -6.45 12.28
N LYS A 13 -15.71 -5.24 11.74
CA LYS A 13 -16.46 -4.78 10.57
C LYS A 13 -16.18 -5.71 9.38
N GLN A 14 -17.25 -6.18 8.75
CA GLN A 14 -17.20 -7.07 7.59
C GLN A 14 -17.52 -6.31 6.31
N LEU A 15 -16.87 -6.67 5.21
CA LEU A 15 -17.16 -6.13 3.89
C LEU A 15 -17.47 -7.26 2.90
N THR A 16 -18.51 -7.04 2.10
CA THR A 16 -18.82 -7.79 0.89
C THR A 16 -17.85 -7.43 -0.23
N LYS A 17 -17.87 -8.18 -1.35
CA LYS A 17 -17.04 -7.90 -2.54
C LYS A 17 -17.15 -6.43 -2.99
N LYS A 18 -18.37 -5.92 -3.18
CA LYS A 18 -18.61 -4.55 -3.66
C LYS A 18 -18.09 -3.50 -2.68
N GLU A 19 -18.34 -3.72 -1.39
CA GLU A 19 -17.91 -2.78 -0.35
C GLU A 19 -16.39 -2.76 -0.20
N PHE A 20 -15.73 -3.91 -0.29
CA PHE A 20 -14.27 -4.01 -0.25
C PHE A 20 -13.62 -3.27 -1.42
N LEU A 21 -14.07 -3.52 -2.65
CA LEU A 21 -13.55 -2.82 -3.84
C LEU A 21 -13.70 -1.30 -3.71
N ASN A 22 -14.89 -0.84 -3.28
CA ASN A 22 -15.15 0.58 -3.05
C ASN A 22 -14.27 1.16 -1.94
N TYR A 23 -14.14 0.46 -0.82
CA TYR A 23 -13.25 0.85 0.28
C TYR A 23 -11.80 1.01 -0.19
N PHE A 24 -11.29 0.01 -0.90
CA PHE A 24 -9.91 -0.05 -1.38
C PHE A 24 -9.60 1.14 -2.30
N GLU A 25 -10.42 1.36 -3.33
CA GLU A 25 -10.25 2.45 -4.29
C GLU A 25 -10.40 3.83 -3.63
N ARG A 26 -11.42 4.00 -2.77
CA ARG A 26 -11.60 5.25 -2.02
C ARG A 26 -10.43 5.56 -1.12
N LYS A 27 -9.80 4.54 -0.52
CA LYS A 27 -8.62 4.73 0.34
C LYS A 27 -7.45 5.31 -0.47
N ILE A 28 -7.19 4.80 -1.66
CA ILE A 28 -6.13 5.31 -2.56
C ILE A 28 -6.39 6.78 -2.91
N PHE A 29 -7.58 7.11 -3.41
CA PHE A 29 -7.90 8.49 -3.79
C PHE A 29 -7.95 9.44 -2.59
N ARG A 30 -8.37 8.96 -1.41
CA ARG A 30 -8.33 9.75 -0.18
C ARG A 30 -6.88 10.05 0.23
N THR A 31 -5.97 9.09 0.09
CA THR A 31 -4.53 9.29 0.34
C THR A 31 -3.97 10.34 -0.61
N ILE A 32 -4.19 10.19 -1.92
CA ILE A 32 -3.74 11.16 -2.94
C ILE A 32 -4.21 12.58 -2.63
N ARG A 33 -5.49 12.74 -2.27
CA ARG A 33 -6.07 14.03 -1.92
C ARG A 33 -5.50 14.58 -0.60
N LYS A 34 -5.42 13.76 0.45
CA LYS A 34 -4.95 14.18 1.78
C LYS A 34 -3.53 14.75 1.73
N TYR A 35 -2.65 14.13 0.96
CA TYR A 35 -1.23 14.54 0.85
C TYR A 35 -0.93 15.35 -0.41
N LYS A 36 -1.96 15.87 -1.10
CA LYS A 36 -1.83 16.71 -2.31
C LYS A 36 -0.85 16.14 -3.35
N MET A 37 -0.92 14.82 -3.59
CA MET A 37 0.08 14.10 -4.39
C MET A 37 -0.02 14.40 -5.90
N LEU A 38 -1.14 14.94 -6.39
CA LEU A 38 -1.39 15.06 -7.82
C LEU A 38 -0.36 15.97 -8.51
N PRO A 39 0.22 15.53 -9.64
CA PRO A 39 1.12 16.36 -10.42
C PRO A 39 0.36 17.49 -11.13
N LYS A 40 1.03 18.62 -11.39
CA LYS A 40 0.43 19.81 -12.04
C LYS A 40 -0.27 19.47 -13.36
N ASN A 41 0.33 18.62 -14.18
CA ASN A 41 -0.20 18.18 -15.48
C ASN A 41 -1.23 17.04 -15.39
N ARG A 42 -1.61 16.61 -14.17
CA ARG A 42 -2.57 15.53 -13.88
C ARG A 42 -2.28 14.19 -14.58
N THR A 43 -1.09 14.02 -15.14
CA THR A 43 -0.65 12.79 -15.80
C THR A 43 0.21 11.99 -14.84
N ILE A 44 -0.24 10.80 -14.48
CA ILE A 44 0.46 9.94 -13.52
C ILE A 44 1.45 9.07 -14.28
N LYS A 45 2.70 9.05 -13.80
CA LYS A 45 3.80 8.28 -14.35
C LYS A 45 4.21 7.22 -13.33
N LEU A 46 4.04 5.96 -13.69
CA LEU A 46 4.47 4.82 -12.89
C LEU A 46 5.74 4.19 -13.46
N LYS A 47 6.52 3.54 -12.59
CA LYS A 47 7.64 2.71 -13.05
C LYS A 47 7.07 1.44 -13.68
N LYS A 48 7.53 1.06 -14.87
CA LYS A 48 7.15 -0.22 -15.49
C LYS A 48 7.69 -1.37 -14.63
N SER A 49 6.81 -2.26 -14.16
CA SER A 49 7.17 -3.46 -13.41
C SER A 49 6.06 -4.49 -13.49
N ASN A 50 6.39 -5.78 -13.40
CA ASN A 50 5.42 -6.87 -13.29
C ASN A 50 4.88 -7.05 -11.85
N SER A 51 5.18 -6.13 -10.94
CA SER A 51 4.71 -6.23 -9.55
C SER A 51 3.19 -6.04 -9.44
N LEU A 52 2.58 -6.82 -8.53
CA LEU A 52 1.17 -6.77 -8.22
C LEU A 52 0.75 -5.36 -7.79
N ASN A 53 1.55 -4.70 -6.96
CA ASN A 53 1.30 -3.34 -6.49
C ASN A 53 1.18 -2.34 -7.65
N THR A 54 2.11 -2.39 -8.62
CA THR A 54 2.08 -1.51 -9.79
C THR A 54 0.88 -1.80 -10.68
N ALA A 55 0.54 -3.07 -10.91
CA ALA A 55 -0.61 -3.45 -11.71
C ALA A 55 -1.94 -2.98 -11.08
N VAL A 56 -2.12 -3.23 -9.78
CA VAL A 56 -3.28 -2.78 -9.00
C VAL A 56 -3.39 -1.26 -8.99
N LEU A 57 -2.27 -0.57 -8.70
CA LEU A 57 -2.26 0.89 -8.66
C LEU A 57 -2.64 1.49 -10.01
N LYS A 58 -2.07 0.98 -11.10
CA LYS A 58 -2.40 1.43 -12.46
C LYS A 58 -3.90 1.29 -12.73
N GLN A 59 -4.47 0.11 -12.49
CA GLN A 59 -5.90 -0.14 -12.73
C GLN A 59 -6.81 0.78 -11.93
N VAL A 60 -6.47 1.07 -10.66
CA VAL A 60 -7.27 1.99 -9.85
C VAL A 60 -7.15 3.42 -10.36
N LEU A 61 -5.94 3.88 -10.71
CA LEU A 61 -5.70 5.25 -11.16
C LEU A 61 -6.33 5.55 -12.52
N GLU A 62 -6.32 4.59 -13.44
CA GLU A 62 -6.91 4.71 -14.78
C GLU A 62 -8.42 4.98 -14.75
N LYS A 63 -9.10 4.72 -13.62
CA LYS A 63 -10.50 5.10 -13.44
C LYS A 63 -10.74 6.61 -13.41
N LYS A 64 -9.72 7.42 -13.09
CA LYS A 64 -9.85 8.89 -12.92
C LYS A 64 -8.76 9.72 -13.59
N PHE A 65 -7.62 9.12 -13.90
CA PHE A 65 -6.44 9.84 -14.38
C PHE A 65 -5.77 9.09 -15.52
N LYS A 66 -5.17 9.83 -16.45
CA LYS A 66 -4.30 9.25 -17.47
C LYS A 66 -3.02 8.75 -16.80
N THR A 67 -2.78 7.44 -16.90
CA THR A 67 -1.62 6.77 -16.30
C THR A 67 -0.70 6.22 -17.40
N THR A 68 0.58 6.54 -17.33
CA THR A 68 1.59 6.06 -18.29
C THR A 68 2.79 5.47 -17.56
N PHE A 69 3.55 4.62 -18.26
CA PHE A 69 4.82 4.15 -17.74
C PHE A 69 5.95 5.09 -18.12
N SER A 70 6.89 5.32 -17.21
CA SER A 70 8.06 6.18 -17.45
C SER A 70 9.27 5.72 -16.65
N THR A 71 10.46 6.06 -17.12
CA THR A 71 11.73 5.92 -16.39
C THR A 71 11.84 6.91 -15.23
N LYS A 72 11.12 8.04 -15.29
CA LYS A 72 11.03 9.05 -14.22
C LYS A 72 9.60 9.04 -13.64
N PRO A 73 9.26 8.08 -12.76
CA PRO A 73 7.94 8.00 -12.17
C PRO A 73 7.68 9.19 -11.25
N ASN A 74 6.42 9.63 -11.17
CA ASN A 74 6.00 10.61 -10.18
C ASN A 74 5.26 9.96 -9.00
N PHE A 75 4.78 8.73 -9.13
CA PHE A 75 4.19 7.93 -8.04
C PHE A 75 5.00 6.64 -7.83
N SER A 76 5.15 6.25 -6.55
CA SER A 76 5.64 4.94 -6.13
C SER A 76 4.48 3.96 -5.92
N SER A 77 4.74 2.66 -6.11
CA SER A 77 3.82 1.57 -5.76
C SER A 77 4.12 0.91 -4.41
N ASP A 78 4.95 1.55 -3.57
CA ASP A 78 5.19 1.08 -2.20
C ASP A 78 3.89 1.14 -1.38
N ASN A 79 3.64 0.07 -0.65
CA ASN A 79 2.44 -0.13 0.14
C ASN A 79 2.76 -0.17 1.65
N LEU A 80 1.75 -0.35 2.50
CA LEU A 80 1.91 -0.37 3.96
C LEU A 80 2.93 -1.43 4.42
N SER A 81 2.82 -2.65 3.90
CA SER A 81 3.65 -3.77 4.33
C SER A 81 5.11 -3.58 3.92
N GLN A 82 5.36 -3.07 2.70
CA GLN A 82 6.70 -2.70 2.23
C GLN A 82 7.31 -1.59 3.09
N VAL A 83 6.55 -0.52 3.36
CA VAL A 83 7.02 0.60 4.19
C VAL A 83 7.35 0.14 5.61
N ALA A 84 6.50 -0.69 6.22
CA ALA A 84 6.75 -1.24 7.55
C ALA A 84 8.02 -2.10 7.57
N GLU A 85 8.21 -2.95 6.55
CA GLU A 85 9.40 -3.79 6.41
C GLU A 85 10.67 -2.93 6.24
N ASP A 86 10.63 -1.90 5.40
CA ASP A 86 11.76 -0.99 5.18
C ASP A 86 12.12 -0.18 6.43
N ILE A 87 11.14 0.19 7.26
CA ILE A 87 11.38 0.82 8.58
C ILE A 87 12.22 -0.13 9.45
N PHE A 88 11.79 -1.37 9.62
CA PHE A 88 12.52 -2.35 10.44
C PHE A 88 13.89 -2.66 9.86
N LYS A 89 13.99 -2.78 8.53
CA LYS A 89 15.25 -3.01 7.85
C LYS A 89 16.26 -1.92 8.17
N ASN A 90 15.83 -0.66 8.17
CA ASN A 90 16.70 0.47 8.48
C ASN A 90 17.07 0.53 9.97
N ILE A 91 16.14 0.17 10.87
CA ILE A 91 16.43 0.06 12.30
C ILE A 91 17.48 -1.01 12.56
N LEU A 92 17.32 -2.21 11.99
CA LEU A 92 18.25 -3.33 12.18
C LEU A 92 19.65 -3.05 11.61
N LYS A 93 19.76 -2.16 10.63
CA LYS A 93 21.02 -1.72 10.04
C LYS A 93 21.68 -0.55 10.80
N GLY A 94 21.03 -0.01 11.83
CA GLY A 94 21.49 1.18 12.55
C GLY A 94 21.45 2.47 11.71
N ASN A 95 20.75 2.47 10.57
CA ASN A 95 20.69 3.59 9.62
C ASN A 95 19.29 4.20 9.49
N PHE A 96 18.53 4.18 10.58
CA PHE A 96 17.15 4.67 10.61
C PHE A 96 17.08 6.17 10.28
N SER A 97 16.43 6.50 9.16
CA SER A 97 16.10 7.87 8.78
C SER A 97 14.60 8.00 8.51
N PRO A 98 13.86 8.74 9.35
CA PRO A 98 12.40 8.81 9.24
C PRO A 98 11.92 9.64 8.03
N LYS A 99 12.79 10.45 7.45
CA LYS A 99 12.47 11.44 6.40
C LYS A 99 12.19 10.85 5.00
N LYS A 100 12.39 9.54 4.78
CA LYS A 100 12.31 8.91 3.44
C LYS A 100 11.18 7.89 3.27
N LEU A 101 10.38 7.66 4.31
CA LEU A 101 9.34 6.63 4.35
C LEU A 101 7.94 7.18 4.68
N LYS A 102 7.67 8.46 4.38
CA LYS A 102 6.37 9.13 4.51
C LYS A 102 5.52 9.03 3.24
N PRO A 103 4.20 9.26 3.31
CA PRO A 103 3.33 9.22 2.13
C PRO A 103 3.76 10.14 0.99
N GLN A 104 4.22 11.36 1.33
CA GLN A 104 4.54 12.42 0.38
C GLN A 104 5.99 12.44 -0.13
N ASP A 105 6.87 11.57 0.36
CA ASP A 105 8.26 11.61 -0.08
C ASP A 105 8.38 11.24 -1.55
N ASN A 106 9.33 11.83 -2.25
CA ASN A 106 9.41 11.77 -3.70
C ASN A 106 10.01 10.42 -4.19
N PRO A 107 9.30 9.60 -4.98
CA PRO A 107 7.94 9.82 -5.50
C PRO A 107 6.84 9.39 -4.51
N PRO A 108 5.75 10.17 -4.35
CA PRO A 108 4.68 9.89 -3.39
C PRO A 108 4.05 8.51 -3.55
N ARG A 109 3.51 7.97 -2.44
CA ARG A 109 3.05 6.58 -2.30
C ARG A 109 1.53 6.49 -2.10
N PRO A 110 0.72 6.30 -3.14
CA PRO A 110 -0.74 6.22 -2.98
C PRO A 110 -1.23 4.98 -2.23
N LEU A 111 -0.46 3.89 -2.26
CA LEU A 111 -0.78 2.62 -1.59
C LEU A 111 -0.32 2.57 -0.12
N TYR A 112 0.19 3.68 0.42
CA TYR A 112 0.86 3.75 1.73
C TYR A 112 0.07 3.17 2.92
N PHE A 113 -1.26 3.17 2.84
CA PHE A 113 -2.12 2.64 3.90
C PHE A 113 -2.81 1.32 3.53
N LEU A 114 -2.34 0.62 2.49
CA LEU A 114 -2.88 -0.66 2.05
C LEU A 114 -1.84 -1.76 2.24
N SER A 115 -2.20 -2.82 2.96
CA SER A 115 -1.35 -3.98 3.20
C SER A 115 -1.22 -4.88 1.97
N ASP A 116 -0.24 -5.78 1.96
CA ASP A 116 -0.13 -6.85 0.96
C ASP A 116 -1.43 -7.65 0.87
N LYS A 117 -2.02 -8.01 2.02
CA LYS A 117 -3.28 -8.78 2.09
C LYS A 117 -4.43 -8.05 1.40
N GLU A 118 -4.55 -6.74 1.58
CA GLU A 118 -5.57 -5.93 0.91
C GLU A 118 -5.34 -5.87 -0.60
N ILE A 119 -4.08 -5.70 -1.04
CA ILE A 119 -3.72 -5.66 -2.47
C ILE A 119 -4.00 -7.01 -3.13
N GLU A 120 -3.60 -8.11 -2.50
CA GLU A 120 -3.81 -9.47 -2.99
C GLU A 120 -5.29 -9.79 -3.12
N LEU A 121 -6.10 -9.44 -2.11
CA LEU A 121 -7.54 -9.64 -2.17
C LEU A 121 -8.15 -8.80 -3.30
N TYR A 122 -7.77 -7.53 -3.44
CA TYR A 122 -8.24 -6.69 -4.54
C TYR A 122 -7.93 -7.33 -5.90
N ALA A 123 -6.66 -7.71 -6.11
CA ALA A 123 -6.22 -8.35 -7.33
C ALA A 123 -6.98 -9.65 -7.63
N SER A 124 -7.24 -10.50 -6.63
CA SER A 124 -8.02 -11.72 -6.81
C SER A 124 -9.48 -11.45 -7.24
N LEU A 125 -10.09 -10.41 -6.65
CA LEU A 125 -11.49 -10.05 -6.90
C LEU A 125 -11.69 -9.38 -8.27
N THR A 126 -10.63 -8.76 -8.79
CA THR A 126 -10.57 -8.10 -10.10
C THR A 126 -9.78 -8.89 -11.14
N GLN A 127 -9.36 -10.13 -10.84
CA GLN A 127 -8.64 -11.04 -11.73
C GLN A 127 -7.31 -10.49 -12.30
N ILE A 128 -6.61 -9.64 -11.55
CA ILE A 128 -5.29 -9.14 -11.93
C ILE A 128 -4.25 -10.24 -11.65
N LYS A 129 -3.46 -10.58 -12.67
CA LYS A 129 -2.34 -11.51 -12.56
C LYS A 129 -1.02 -10.73 -12.65
N ALA A 130 -0.24 -10.76 -11.59
CA ALA A 130 1.06 -10.11 -11.48
C ALA A 130 1.86 -10.71 -10.31
N GLU A 131 3.15 -10.40 -10.23
CA GLU A 131 4.06 -10.99 -9.26
C GLU A 131 3.92 -10.33 -7.89
N LYS A 132 3.76 -11.13 -6.84
CA LYS A 132 3.82 -10.65 -5.46
C LYS A 132 5.20 -10.07 -5.16
N ARG A 133 5.26 -9.07 -4.27
CA ARG A 133 6.55 -8.50 -3.86
C ARG A 133 7.41 -9.56 -3.18
N LYS A 134 8.73 -9.46 -3.36
CA LYS A 134 9.69 -10.26 -2.60
C LYS A 134 9.81 -9.67 -1.20
N GLN A 135 9.53 -10.48 -0.18
CA GLN A 135 9.59 -10.07 1.22
C GLN A 135 10.93 -10.48 1.84
N ASP A 136 11.46 -9.68 2.76
CA ASP A 136 12.62 -10.01 3.58
C ASP A 136 12.24 -11.05 4.64
N GLN A 137 12.68 -12.28 4.45
CA GLN A 137 12.33 -13.41 5.33
C GLN A 137 12.71 -13.18 6.79
N LYS A 138 13.82 -12.49 7.07
CA LYS A 138 14.26 -12.21 8.44
C LYS A 138 13.25 -11.30 9.12
N ILE A 139 12.84 -10.23 8.45
CA ILE A 139 11.87 -9.27 8.99
C ILE A 139 10.47 -9.89 9.08
N GLN A 140 10.05 -10.68 8.08
CA GLN A 140 8.78 -11.38 8.12
C GLN A 140 8.69 -12.37 9.29
N SER A 141 9.78 -13.10 9.59
CA SER A 141 9.82 -13.99 10.76
C SER A 141 9.62 -13.23 12.08
N LEU A 142 10.16 -12.00 12.17
CA LEU A 142 9.97 -11.11 13.32
C LEU A 142 8.52 -10.60 13.38
N PHE A 143 7.96 -10.18 12.24
CA PHE A 143 6.57 -9.72 12.16
C PHE A 143 5.59 -10.80 12.58
N GLN A 144 5.81 -12.05 12.16
CA GLN A 144 4.96 -13.17 12.59
C GLN A 144 4.95 -13.36 14.11
N LYS A 145 6.07 -13.13 14.80
CA LYS A 145 6.12 -13.18 16.27
C LYS A 145 5.30 -12.05 16.90
N PHE A 146 5.39 -10.83 16.34
CA PHE A 146 4.65 -9.68 16.86
C PHE A 146 3.16 -9.68 16.51
N LEU A 147 2.77 -10.19 15.34
CA LEU A 147 1.38 -10.26 14.89
C LEU A 147 0.50 -11.10 15.82
N LYS A 148 1.08 -12.06 16.57
CA LYS A 148 0.36 -12.80 17.61
C LYS A 148 -0.17 -11.91 18.73
N LYS A 149 0.53 -10.82 19.04
CA LYS A 149 0.17 -9.87 20.11
C LYS A 149 -0.43 -8.56 19.57
N ASN A 150 -0.10 -8.20 18.33
CA ASN A 150 -0.50 -6.94 17.72
C ASN A 150 -0.94 -7.16 16.27
N GLN A 151 -2.25 -7.36 16.06
CA GLN A 151 -2.82 -7.64 14.74
C GLN A 151 -2.66 -6.46 13.74
N ASP A 152 -2.51 -5.24 14.26
CA ASP A 152 -2.36 -4.00 13.48
C ASP A 152 -0.90 -3.51 13.45
N LEU A 153 0.07 -4.43 13.62
CA LEU A 153 1.51 -4.13 13.70
C LEU A 153 1.98 -3.14 12.62
N GLU A 154 1.75 -3.43 11.34
CA GLU A 154 2.23 -2.59 10.23
C GLU A 154 1.67 -1.17 10.31
N GLN A 155 0.39 -1.02 10.66
CA GLN A 155 -0.23 0.29 10.85
C GLN A 155 0.39 1.03 12.04
N ASN A 156 0.64 0.33 13.14
CA ASN A 156 1.22 0.91 14.34
C ASN A 156 2.66 1.39 14.10
N VAL A 157 3.44 0.63 13.34
CA VAL A 157 4.81 0.98 12.95
C VAL A 157 4.82 2.25 12.10
N VAL A 158 3.96 2.31 11.08
CA VAL A 158 3.85 3.49 10.22
C VAL A 158 3.29 4.70 10.98
N ARG A 159 2.35 4.50 11.92
CA ARG A 159 1.85 5.59 12.78
C ARG A 159 2.94 6.13 13.69
N ALA A 160 3.73 5.27 14.32
CA ALA A 160 4.87 5.66 15.14
C ALA A 160 5.88 6.46 14.32
N LEU A 161 6.20 6.03 13.08
CA LEU A 161 7.05 6.80 12.18
C LEU A 161 6.52 8.22 11.94
N ASN A 162 5.22 8.37 11.72
CA ASN A 162 4.61 9.69 11.48
C ASN A 162 4.63 10.61 12.70
N GLN A 163 4.92 10.11 13.91
CA GLN A 163 5.09 10.90 15.13
C GLN A 163 6.52 11.45 15.30
N LEU A 164 7.50 10.92 14.54
CA LEU A 164 8.93 11.21 14.75
C LEU A 164 9.47 12.45 14.02
N ASN A 165 8.60 13.32 13.48
CA ASN A 165 8.92 14.58 12.77
C ASN A 165 9.75 14.48 11.48
#